data_AF-A0A1I2V0P9-F1
#
_entry.id   AF-A0A1I2V0P9-F1
#
_cell.length_a   1.000
_cell.length_b   1.000
_cell.length_c   1.000
_cell.angle_alpha   90.00
_cell.angle_beta   90.00
_cell.angle_gamma   90.00
#
_symmetry.space_group_name_H-M   'P 1'
#
loop_
_entity.id
_entity.type
_entity.pdbx_description
1 polymer ?
#
loop_
_entity_poly.entity_id
_entity_poly.type
_entity_poly.pdbx_seq_one_letter_code
_entity_poly.pdbx_strand_id
1 'polypeptide(L)' 'MIDPDAKDKDTLALIKYIADEDKLEKILENQQVIKTPIVRNGKLSTIGYQPDVWKKWE' A
#
# COMPACT_ATOMS: atom_id res chain seq x y z
N MET A 1 -1.83 3.89 0.32
CA MET A 1 -0.98 2.70 0.57
C MET A 1 -1.82 1.44 0.65
N ILE A 2 -2.86 1.42 1.48
CA ILE A 2 -3.78 0.29 1.60
C ILE A 2 -4.68 0.17 0.35
N ASP A 3 -4.96 -1.06 -0.05
CA ASP A 3 -5.88 -1.40 -1.13
C ASP A 3 -7.31 -1.59 -0.57
N PRO A 4 -8.25 -0.67 -0.85
CA PRO A 4 -9.64 -0.82 -0.39
C PRO A 4 -10.33 -2.04 -1.01
N ASP A 5 -9.83 -2.51 -2.15
CA ASP A 5 -10.37 -3.64 -2.88
C ASP A 5 -9.77 -4.97 -2.43
N ALA A 6 -8.84 -4.97 -1.46
CA ALA A 6 -8.26 -6.18 -0.90
C ALA A 6 -9.34 -7.16 -0.43
N LYS A 7 -9.09 -8.46 -0.65
CA LYS A 7 -10.05 -9.53 -0.32
C LYS A 7 -10.32 -9.61 1.20
N ASP A 8 -9.30 -9.33 2.00
CA ASP A 8 -9.34 -9.43 3.45
C ASP A 8 -10.01 -8.18 4.07
N LYS A 9 -11.34 -8.18 4.09
CA LYS A 9 -12.14 -7.06 4.60
C LYS A 9 -12.03 -6.90 6.12
N ASP A 10 -11.76 -7.98 6.85
CA ASP A 10 -11.61 -7.95 8.30
C ASP A 10 -10.34 -7.20 8.70
N THR A 11 -9.22 -7.51 8.05
CA THR A 11 -7.96 -6.77 8.27
C THR A 11 -8.09 -5.30 7.86
N LEU A 12 -8.80 -4.98 6.78
CA LEU A 12 -9.07 -3.59 6.41
C LEU A 12 -9.86 -2.83 7.49
N ALA A 13 -10.88 -3.47 8.07
CA ALA A 13 -11.65 -2.89 9.17
C ALA A 13 -10.79 -2.70 10.42
N LEU A 14 -9.96 -3.69 10.77
CA LEU A 14 -9.03 -3.61 11.90
C LEU A 14 -8.05 -2.43 11.74
N ILE A 15 -7.37 -2.34 10.61
CA ILE A 15 -6.41 -1.25 10.32
C ILE A 15 -7.11 0.12 10.33
N LYS A 16 -8.39 0.19 9.94
CA LYS A 16 -9.16 1.44 9.93
C LYS A 16 -9.40 1.99 11.34
N TYR A 17 -9.58 1.13 12.34
CA TYR A 17 -10.01 1.53 13.69
C TYR A 17 -8.98 1.30 14.80
N ILE A 18 -7.85 0.63 14.51
CA ILE A 18 -6.74 0.52 15.46
C ILE A 18 -6.09 1.89 15.70
N ALA A 19 -5.41 2.06 16.84
CA ALA A 19 -4.66 3.27 17.17
C ALA A 19 -3.57 3.54 16.11
N ASP A 20 -3.32 4.82 15.82
CA ASP A 20 -2.39 5.22 14.75
C ASP A 20 -0.97 4.71 14.98
N GLU A 21 -0.53 4.58 16.24
CA GLU A 21 0.78 4.04 16.62
C GLU A 21 0.96 2.57 16.21
N ASP A 22 -0.10 1.77 16.26
CA ASP A 22 -0.06 0.34 15.94
C ASP A 22 -0.32 0.07 14.45
N LYS A 23 -0.84 1.04 13.70
CA LYS A 23 -1.24 0.85 12.29
C LYS A 23 -0.10 0.33 11.44
N LEU A 24 1.09 0.90 11.58
CA LEU A 24 2.24 0.53 10.75
C LEU A 24 2.63 -0.93 10.97
N GLU A 25 2.74 -1.36 12.22
CA GLU A 25 3.03 -2.75 12.57
C GLU A 25 1.96 -3.68 11.99
N LYS A 26 0.68 -3.36 12.19
CA LYS A 26 -0.43 -4.18 11.69
C LYS A 26 -0.45 -4.30 10.16
N ILE A 27 -0.11 -3.22 9.45
CA ILE A 27 0.00 -3.22 7.99
C ILE A 27 1.17 -4.11 7.53
N LEU A 28 2.31 -4.07 8.23
CA LEU A 28 3.48 -4.87 7.90
C LEU A 28 3.28 -6.37 8.16
N GLU A 29 2.49 -6.73 9.16
CA GLU A 29 2.05 -8.11 9.40
C GLU A 29 1.07 -8.61 8.32
N ASN A 30 0.34 -7.70 7.67
CA ASN A 30 -0.73 -8.01 6.71
C ASN A 30 -0.46 -7.39 5.34
N GLN A 31 0.70 -7.71 4.77
CA GLN A 31 1.16 -7.10 3.51
C GLN A 31 0.21 -7.32 2.34
N GLN A 32 -0.66 -8.34 2.39
CA GLN A 32 -1.68 -8.60 1.37
C GLN A 32 -2.69 -7.46 1.18
N VAL A 33 -2.85 -6.58 2.17
CA VAL A 33 -3.73 -5.41 2.05
C VAL A 33 -3.03 -4.18 1.48
N ILE A 34 -1.73 -4.25 1.20
CA ILE A 34 -0.98 -3.15 0.60
C ILE A 34 -1.24 -3.15 -0.92
N LYS A 35 -1.56 -1.97 -1.46
CA LYS A 35 -1.79 -1.81 -2.89
C LYS A 35 -0.51 -2.08 -3.67
N THR A 36 -0.60 -2.95 -4.67
CA THR A 36 0.51 -3.38 -5.52
C THR A 36 0.24 -3.03 -7.00
N PRO A 37 1.27 -2.92 -7.85
CA PRO A 37 2.70 -2.97 -7.53
C PRO A 37 3.20 -1.71 -6.81
N ILE A 38 4.28 -1.83 -6.04
CA ILE A 38 5.07 -0.68 -5.57
C ILE A 38 6.32 -0.64 -6.45
N VAL A 39 6.48 0.43 -7.22
CA VAL A 39 7.59 0.59 -8.16
C VAL A 39 8.44 1.79 -7.73
N ARG A 40 9.76 1.66 -7.74
CA ARG A 40 10.71 2.72 -7.34
C ARG A 40 11.80 2.93 -8.40
N ASN A 41 12.25 4.18 -8.55
CA ASN A 41 13.45 4.56 -9.29
C ASN A 41 14.20 5.63 -8.49
N GLY A 42 15.29 5.24 -7.80
CA GLY A 42 16.03 6.12 -6.90
C GLY A 42 15.15 6.75 -5.82
N LYS A 43 14.99 8.08 -5.87
CA LYS A 43 14.12 8.85 -4.96
C LYS A 43 12.64 8.83 -5.34
N LEU A 44 12.29 8.37 -6.54
CA LEU A 44 10.93 8.31 -7.05
C LEU A 44 10.26 6.98 -6.68
N SER A 45 8.97 7.01 -6.38
CA SER A 45 8.16 5.83 -6.11
C SER A 45 6.70 6.03 -6.49
N THR A 46 6.02 4.93 -6.85
CA THR A 46 4.59 4.89 -7.15
C THR A 46 3.97 3.65 -6.50
N ILE A 47 2.66 3.72 -6.27
CA ILE A 47 1.85 2.62 -5.74
C ILE A 47 0.70 2.38 -6.72
N GLY A 48 0.53 1.13 -7.13
CA GLY A 48 -0.37 0.73 -8.20
C GLY A 48 0.27 0.80 -9.59
N TYR A 49 -0.45 0.31 -10.59
CA TYR A 49 0.00 0.30 -11.98
C TYR A 49 -0.05 1.72 -12.57
N GLN A 50 1.11 2.29 -12.89
CA GLN A 50 1.25 3.69 -13.33
C GLN A 50 2.29 3.85 -14.46
N PRO A 51 2.10 3.19 -15.61
CA PRO A 51 3.08 3.21 -16.71
C PRO A 51 3.38 4.60 -17.26
N ASP A 52 2.40 5.51 -17.26
CA ASP A 52 2.61 6.87 -17.77
C ASP A 52 3.44 7.76 -16.85
N VAL A 53 3.54 7.40 -15.57
CA VAL A 53 4.49 8.02 -14.63
C VAL A 53 5.88 7.43 -14.86
N TRP A 54 5.98 6.10 -14.98
CA TRP A 54 7.27 5.41 -15.14
C TRP A 54 8.00 5.81 -16.42
N LYS A 55 7.28 6.02 -17.53
CA LYS A 55 7.84 6.51 -18.80
C LYS A 55 8.50 7.88 -18.71
N LYS A 56 8.16 8.69 -17.69
CA LYS A 56 8.70 10.04 -17.47
C LYS A 56 9.88 10.06 -16.52
N TRP A 57 10.25 8.91 -15.95
CA TRP A 57 11.41 8.81 -15.09
C TRP A 57 12.69 8.82 -15.92
N GLU A 58 13.70 9.55 -15.43
CA GLU A 58 15.05 9.58 -15.98
C GLU A 58 15.88 8.37 -15.53
#